data_AF-A0A924XC74-F1
#
_entry.id   AF-A0A924XC74-F1
#
_cell.length_a   1.000
_cell.length_b   1.000
_cell.length_c   1.000
_cell.angle_alpha   90.00
_cell.angle_beta   90.00
_cell.angle_gamma   90.00
#
_symmetry.space_group_name_H-M   'P 1'
#
loop_
_entity.id
_entity.type
_entity.pdbx_description
1 polymer ?
#
loop_
_entity_poly.entity_id
_entity_poly.type
_entity_poly.pdbx_seq_one_letter_code
_entity_poly.pdbx_strand_id
1 'polypeptide(L)'
;MTCALLAVMLGLVNAELHAQQADSLRAGATALRSEVVDTSVRRSPISPRRAFLRSLILPGWGQTSLGRGTAGGLFVLMEGVTAAMIVKSRDDLGRAKNARSDSLFQGFQLNATTGELELRDGRPIPIYLRNPLTDRIPARRQHLEDWIALMAFNHLFAGAEAFVAAHLYDVPARVSLLRAGNGVAIAARFAW
;
A
#
# COMPACT_ATOMS: atom_id res chain seq x y z
N MET A 1 -12.56 -10.51 1.05
CA MET A 1 -12.15 -9.13 1.39
C MET A 1 -10.86 -8.69 0.69
N THR A 2 -10.02 -9.62 0.23
CA THR A 2 -8.81 -9.34 -0.58
C THR A 2 -9.12 -8.74 -1.96
N CYS A 3 -10.21 -9.16 -2.62
CA CYS A 3 -10.60 -8.59 -3.93
C CYS A 3 -11.04 -7.12 -3.86
N ALA A 4 -11.60 -6.67 -2.73
CA ALA A 4 -12.07 -5.28 -2.59
C ALA A 4 -10.89 -4.31 -2.44
N LEU A 5 -9.82 -4.70 -1.75
CA LEU A 5 -8.60 -3.91 -1.62
C LEU A 5 -7.81 -3.83 -2.94
N LEU A 6 -7.79 -4.93 -3.71
CA LEU A 6 -7.20 -4.93 -5.05
C LEU A 6 -7.96 -3.99 -6.01
N ALA A 7 -9.29 -3.95 -5.92
CA ALA A 7 -10.14 -3.07 -6.73
C ALA A 7 -9.96 -1.58 -6.39
N VAL A 8 -9.71 -1.23 -5.12
CA VAL A 8 -9.39 0.15 -4.73
C VAL A 8 -7.99 0.56 -5.23
N MET A 9 -7.01 -0.35 -5.19
CA MET A 9 -5.66 -0.10 -5.70
C MET A 9 -5.62 0.03 -7.24
N LEU A 10 -6.43 -0.73 -7.98
CA LEU A 10 -6.59 -0.57 -9.44
C LEU A 10 -7.48 0.64 -9.81
N GLY A 11 -8.46 0.99 -8.97
CA GLY A 11 -9.35 2.13 -9.21
C GLY A 11 -8.67 3.49 -9.08
N LEU A 12 -7.64 3.62 -8.22
CA LEU A 12 -6.93 4.88 -8.00
C LEU A 12 -5.88 5.20 -9.05
N VAL A 13 -5.45 4.23 -9.86
CA VAL A 13 -4.63 4.50 -11.06
C VAL A 13 -5.46 5.23 -12.13
N ASN A 14 -6.80 5.12 -12.08
CA ASN A 14 -7.73 5.81 -12.98
C ASN A 14 -8.26 7.15 -12.44
N ALA A 15 -7.78 7.63 -11.29
CA ALA A 15 -8.13 8.97 -10.80
C ALA A 15 -7.31 10.06 -11.53
N GLU A 16 -7.30 10.01 -12.86
CA GLU A 16 -7.16 11.22 -13.66
C GLU A 16 -8.50 11.96 -13.58
N LEU A 17 -8.68 12.89 -12.64
CA LEU A 17 -9.83 13.78 -12.72
C LEU A 17 -9.49 15.18 -12.18
N HIS A 18 -9.46 16.10 -13.15
CA HIS A 18 -9.58 17.57 -13.07
C HIS A 18 -8.32 18.44 -13.17
N ALA A 19 -7.43 18.16 -14.12
CA ALA A 19 -6.53 19.21 -14.64
C ALA A 19 -6.40 19.26 -16.18
N GLN A 20 -7.23 18.54 -16.94
CA GLN A 20 -7.23 18.61 -18.40
C GLN A 20 -8.58 19.08 -18.93
N GLN A 21 -8.75 20.41 -18.95
CA GLN A 21 -9.54 21.03 -20.01
C GLN A 21 -8.91 22.36 -20.39
N ALA A 22 -7.91 22.28 -21.27
CA ALA A 22 -7.55 23.37 -22.16
C ALA A 22 -7.97 22.93 -23.57
N ASP A 23 -9.13 23.42 -23.98
CA ASP A 23 -9.67 23.30 -25.32
C ASP A 23 -8.63 23.86 -26.32
N SER A 24 -7.99 22.98 -27.09
CA SER A 24 -6.90 23.30 -28.00
C SER A 24 -7.31 23.23 -29.47
N LEU A 25 -8.61 23.16 -29.76
CA LEU A 25 -9.14 23.19 -31.12
C LEU A 25 -9.26 24.62 -31.69
N ARG A 26 -8.22 25.45 -31.57
CA ARG A 26 -8.02 26.62 -32.46
C ARG A 26 -6.62 27.25 -32.34
N ALA A 27 -5.60 26.61 -32.88
CA ALA A 27 -4.39 27.33 -33.29
C ALA A 27 -3.76 26.63 -34.49
N GLY A 28 -3.83 27.30 -35.64
CA GLY A 28 -3.28 26.82 -36.90
C GLY A 28 -1.77 26.63 -36.82
N ALA A 29 -1.26 25.77 -37.72
CA ALA A 29 0.14 25.46 -37.92
C ALA A 29 0.99 26.73 -38.05
N THR A 30 1.56 27.16 -36.92
CA THR A 30 2.68 28.09 -36.90
C THR A 30 3.84 27.29 -36.34
N ALA A 31 4.90 27.15 -37.13
CA ALA A 31 6.11 26.42 -36.74
C ALA A 31 6.54 26.87 -35.34
N LEU A 32 6.41 25.97 -34.36
CA LEU A 32 6.90 26.20 -33.01
C LEU A 32 8.42 26.27 -33.11
N ARG A 33 8.93 27.49 -33.21
CA ARG A 33 10.31 27.82 -32.87
C ARG A 33 10.55 27.20 -31.50
N SER A 34 11.36 26.15 -31.42
CA SER A 34 11.85 25.65 -30.15
C SER A 34 12.61 26.79 -29.50
N GLU A 35 11.94 27.46 -28.58
CA GLU A 35 12.59 28.32 -27.61
C GLU A 35 13.56 27.40 -26.86
N VAL A 36 14.85 27.53 -27.20
CA VAL A 36 15.94 26.94 -26.44
C VAL A 36 15.91 27.70 -25.12
N VAL A 37 15.09 27.22 -24.19
CA VAL A 37 15.17 27.63 -22.79
C VAL A 37 16.58 27.28 -22.35
N ASP A 38 17.33 28.32 -22.01
CA ASP A 38 18.68 28.22 -21.48
C ASP A 38 18.71 27.12 -20.41
N THR A 39 19.41 26.02 -20.70
CA THR A 39 19.68 24.96 -19.73
C THR A 39 20.71 25.48 -18.74
N SER A 40 20.32 26.44 -17.92
CA SER A 40 20.95 26.64 -16.63
C SER A 40 20.99 25.28 -15.95
N VAL A 41 22.19 24.84 -15.57
CA VAL A 41 22.44 23.53 -14.94
C VAL A 41 21.49 23.42 -13.74
N ARG A 42 20.38 22.68 -13.92
CA ARG A 42 19.34 22.56 -12.91
C ARG A 42 19.88 21.65 -11.82
N ARG A 43 20.51 22.23 -10.80
CA ARG A 43 21.00 21.46 -9.65
C ARG A 43 19.83 20.96 -8.81
N SER A 44 19.96 19.72 -8.34
CA SER A 44 19.02 19.18 -7.37
C SER A 44 18.93 20.08 -6.14
N PRO A 45 17.71 20.41 -5.65
CA PRO A 45 17.52 21.23 -4.46
C PRO A 45 18.00 20.52 -3.18
N ILE A 46 18.12 19.19 -3.20
CA ILE A 46 18.64 18.39 -2.09
C ILE A 46 19.65 17.36 -2.58
N SER A 47 20.67 17.08 -1.77
CA SER A 47 21.63 16.03 -2.10
C SER A 47 20.97 14.64 -2.04
N PRO A 48 21.43 13.67 -2.85
CA PRO A 48 20.84 12.32 -2.87
C PRO A 48 20.81 11.63 -1.51
N ARG A 49 21.86 11.79 -0.69
CA ARG A 49 21.89 11.25 0.68
C ARG A 49 20.81 11.87 1.57
N ARG A 50 20.55 13.17 1.43
CA ARG A 50 19.48 13.85 2.19
C ARG A 50 18.09 13.45 1.68
N ALA A 51 17.94 13.24 0.38
CA ALA A 51 16.70 12.74 -0.22
C ALA A 51 16.36 11.34 0.30
N PHE A 52 17.34 10.44 0.32
CA PHE A 52 17.22 9.10 0.90
C PHE A 52 16.77 9.13 2.36
N LEU A 53 17.52 9.83 3.22
CA LEU A 53 17.25 9.87 4.66
C LEU A 53 15.88 10.46 4.99
N ARG A 54 15.45 11.50 4.26
CA ARG A 54 14.12 12.08 4.42
C ARG A 54 13.01 11.08 4.11
N SER A 55 13.12 10.38 2.98
CA SER A 55 12.13 9.37 2.58
C SER A 55 12.19 8.09 3.42
N LEU A 56 13.36 7.75 3.98
CA LEU A 56 13.50 6.59 4.87
C LEU A 56 12.81 6.82 6.22
N ILE A 57 12.82 8.05 6.72
CA ILE A 57 12.13 8.40 7.97
C ILE A 57 10.63 8.54 7.73
N LEU A 58 10.25 9.28 6.68
CA LEU A 58 8.87 9.48 6.30
C LEU A 58 8.70 9.17 4.81
N PRO A 59 8.07 8.04 4.46
CA PRO A 59 7.85 7.64 3.07
C PRO A 59 7.22 8.78 2.27
N GLY A 60 7.86 9.12 1.15
CA GLY A 60 7.40 10.19 0.25
C GLY A 60 7.96 11.59 0.49
N TRP A 61 8.63 11.88 1.62
CA TRP A 61 9.19 13.23 1.91
C TRP A 61 10.28 13.65 0.90
N GLY A 62 11.21 12.76 0.58
CA GLY A 62 12.29 13.06 -0.38
C GLY A 62 11.76 13.37 -1.78
N GLN A 63 10.69 12.70 -2.20
CA GLN A 63 10.05 12.90 -3.49
C GLN A 63 9.31 14.24 -3.61
N THR A 64 8.56 14.63 -2.58
CA THR A 64 7.89 15.94 -2.56
C THR A 64 8.89 17.09 -2.57
N SER A 65 10.03 16.93 -1.88
CA SER A 65 11.13 17.91 -1.88
C SER A 65 11.82 18.06 -3.23
N LEU A 66 11.71 17.06 -4.12
CA LEU A 66 12.26 17.08 -5.49
C LEU A 66 11.21 17.52 -6.54
N GLY A 67 10.00 17.93 -6.12
CA GLY A 67 8.90 18.31 -7.02
C GLY A 67 8.18 17.12 -7.66
N ARG A 68 8.43 15.89 -7.18
CA ARG A 68 7.83 14.65 -7.67
C ARG A 68 6.68 14.20 -6.77
N GLY A 69 5.62 15.01 -6.73
CA GLY A 69 4.48 14.81 -5.83
C GLY A 69 3.73 13.48 -6.03
N THR A 70 3.65 12.97 -7.27
CA THR A 70 2.97 11.71 -7.59
C THR A 70 3.68 10.49 -6.99
N ALA A 71 5.00 10.41 -7.13
CA ALA A 71 5.81 9.35 -6.53
C ALA A 71 5.73 9.38 -5.00
N GLY A 72 5.84 10.57 -4.40
CA GLY A 72 5.70 10.73 -2.95
C GLY A 72 4.32 10.33 -2.42
N GLY A 73 3.26 10.70 -3.15
CA GLY A 73 1.87 10.36 -2.79
C GLY A 73 1.63 8.85 -2.73
N LEU A 74 2.20 8.07 -3.65
CA LEU A 74 2.05 6.61 -3.65
C LEU A 74 2.61 5.97 -2.38
N PHE A 75 3.80 6.40 -1.93
CA PHE A 75 4.43 5.88 -0.72
C PHE A 75 3.64 6.22 0.55
N VAL A 76 3.07 7.44 0.63
CA VAL A 76 2.23 7.86 1.75
C VAL A 76 0.93 7.05 1.80
N LEU A 77 0.30 6.81 0.65
CA LEU A 77 -0.90 5.97 0.58
C LEU A 77 -0.62 4.54 1.03
N MET A 78 0.49 3.95 0.54
CA MET A 78 0.90 2.61 0.91
C MET A 78 1.22 2.51 2.41
N GLU A 79 1.88 3.54 2.97
CA GLU A 79 2.16 3.65 4.39
C GLU A 79 0.86 3.67 5.22
N GLY A 80 -0.12 4.48 4.80
CA GLY A 80 -1.42 4.57 5.46
C GLY A 80 -2.18 3.24 5.48
N VAL A 81 -2.21 2.52 4.35
CA VAL A 81 -2.83 1.18 4.25
C VAL A 81 -2.12 0.19 5.17
N THR A 82 -0.80 0.18 5.13
CA THR A 82 0.03 -0.74 5.91
C THR A 82 -0.16 -0.49 7.42
N ALA A 83 -0.11 0.78 7.86
CA ALA A 83 -0.33 1.16 9.25
C ALA A 83 -1.73 0.76 9.74
N ALA A 84 -2.77 0.97 8.94
CA ALA A 84 -4.13 0.55 9.28
C ALA A 84 -4.22 -0.98 9.43
N MET A 85 -3.56 -1.73 8.55
CA MET A 85 -3.54 -3.19 8.62
C MET A 85 -2.74 -3.74 9.81
N ILE A 86 -1.68 -3.04 10.23
CA ILE A 86 -0.96 -3.35 11.48
C ILE A 86 -1.89 -3.20 12.69
N VAL A 87 -2.61 -2.08 12.79
CA VAL A 87 -3.56 -1.83 13.89
C VAL A 87 -4.63 -2.92 13.95
N LYS A 88 -5.24 -3.22 12.80
CA LYS A 88 -6.23 -4.29 12.69
C LYS A 88 -5.66 -5.66 13.08
N SER A 89 -4.48 -6.01 12.58
CA SER A 89 -3.86 -7.32 12.84
C SER A 89 -3.46 -7.48 14.31
N ARG A 90 -3.11 -6.39 15.00
CA ARG A 90 -2.89 -6.38 16.44
C ARG A 90 -4.16 -6.70 17.22
N ASP A 91 -5.28 -6.07 16.86
CA ASP A 91 -6.58 -6.35 17.49
C ASP A 91 -7.01 -7.81 17.26
N ASP A 92 -6.91 -8.29 16.02
CA ASP A 92 -7.23 -9.68 15.67
C ASP A 92 -6.38 -10.69 16.47
N LEU A 93 -5.08 -10.42 16.64
CA LEU A 93 -4.20 -11.23 17.46
C LEU A 93 -4.57 -11.18 18.95
N GLY A 94 -4.93 -10.00 19.46
CA GLY A 94 -5.40 -9.81 20.83
C GLY A 94 -6.66 -10.64 21.11
N ARG A 95 -7.66 -10.56 20.23
CA ARG A 95 -8.90 -11.36 20.32
C ARG A 95 -8.60 -12.86 20.33
N ALA A 96 -7.74 -13.34 19.43
CA ALA A 96 -7.38 -14.75 19.37
C ALA A 96 -6.63 -15.23 20.63
N LYS A 97 -5.80 -14.38 21.23
CA LYS A 97 -5.13 -14.67 22.52
C LYS A 97 -6.10 -14.70 23.69
N ASN A 98 -7.02 -13.74 23.76
CA ASN A 98 -8.04 -13.67 24.82
C ASN A 98 -9.02 -14.85 24.76
N ALA A 99 -9.27 -15.38 23.55
CA ALA A 99 -10.06 -16.60 23.38
C ALA A 99 -9.44 -17.85 24.06
N ARG A 100 -8.18 -17.80 24.52
CA ARG A 100 -7.53 -18.93 25.21
C ARG A 100 -8.18 -19.23 26.56
N SER A 101 -8.71 -18.21 27.23
CA SER A 101 -9.46 -18.37 28.49
C SER A 101 -10.96 -18.54 28.27
N ASP A 102 -11.41 -18.65 27.01
CA ASP A 102 -12.82 -18.74 26.65
C ASP A 102 -13.16 -20.15 26.14
N SER A 103 -14.38 -20.58 26.43
CA SER A 103 -14.91 -21.89 26.05
C SER A 103 -16.33 -21.75 25.54
N LEU A 104 -16.63 -22.40 24.42
CA LEU A 104 -17.93 -22.35 23.78
C LEU A 104 -18.77 -23.55 24.19
N PHE A 105 -20.04 -23.33 24.49
CA PHE A 105 -20.98 -24.42 24.73
C PHE A 105 -21.16 -25.24 23.44
N GLN A 106 -20.93 -26.55 23.52
CA GLN A 106 -21.08 -27.48 22.40
C GLN A 106 -22.44 -28.14 22.40
N GLY A 107 -22.94 -28.48 23.59
CA GLY A 107 -24.11 -29.33 23.77
C GLY A 107 -24.09 -29.98 25.14
N PHE A 108 -24.89 -31.03 25.29
CA PHE A 108 -24.97 -31.81 26.52
C PHE A 108 -24.38 -33.20 26.31
N GLN A 109 -23.87 -33.81 27.38
CA GLN A 109 -23.40 -35.19 27.34
C GLN A 109 -24.55 -36.14 27.06
N LEU A 110 -24.30 -37.10 26.18
CA LEU A 110 -25.23 -38.16 25.79
C LEU A 110 -24.64 -39.50 26.23
N ASN A 111 -25.46 -40.37 26.78
CA ASN A 111 -25.05 -41.73 27.10
C ASN A 111 -24.77 -42.50 25.79
N ALA A 112 -23.56 -43.01 25.65
CA ALA A 112 -23.10 -43.68 24.43
C ALA A 112 -23.92 -44.95 24.06
N THR A 113 -24.65 -45.54 25.01
CA THR A 113 -25.42 -46.77 24.82
C THR A 113 -26.89 -46.49 24.53
N THR A 114 -27.49 -45.49 25.20
CA THR A 114 -28.94 -45.22 25.12
C THR A 114 -29.29 -44.00 24.26
N GLY A 115 -28.33 -43.12 23.98
CA GLY A 115 -28.57 -41.86 23.26
C GLY A 115 -29.35 -40.81 24.07
N GLU A 116 -29.63 -41.09 25.34
CA GLU A 116 -30.31 -40.17 26.25
C GLU A 116 -29.32 -39.17 26.88
N LEU A 117 -29.83 -38.04 27.34
CA LEU A 117 -29.03 -37.03 28.04
C LEU A 117 -28.48 -37.60 29.34
N GLU A 118 -27.18 -37.42 29.55
CA GLU A 118 -26.55 -37.76 30.81
C GLU A 118 -26.85 -36.68 31.84
N LEU A 119 -27.47 -37.08 32.95
CA LEU A 119 -27.92 -36.20 34.02
C LEU A 119 -27.00 -36.34 35.24
N ARG A 120 -26.52 -35.20 35.77
CA ARG A 120 -25.90 -35.11 37.10
C ARG A 120 -26.83 -34.32 38.01
N ASP A 121 -27.25 -34.89 39.13
CA ASP A 121 -28.21 -34.29 40.08
C ASP A 121 -29.52 -33.81 39.42
N GLY A 122 -30.02 -34.59 38.45
CA GLY A 122 -31.25 -34.29 37.71
C GLY A 122 -31.12 -33.17 36.66
N ARG A 123 -29.90 -32.72 36.33
CA ARG A 123 -29.63 -31.70 35.30
C ARG A 123 -28.68 -32.23 34.22
N PRO A 124 -28.87 -31.85 32.95
CA PRO A 124 -28.00 -32.30 31.87
C PRO A 124 -26.59 -31.70 32.02
N ILE A 125 -25.57 -32.51 31.79
CA ILE A 125 -24.17 -32.09 31.94
C ILE A 125 -23.72 -31.33 30.67
N PRO A 126 -23.34 -30.06 30.75
CA PRO A 126 -22.89 -29.30 29.60
C PRO A 126 -21.48 -29.74 29.16
N ILE A 127 -21.25 -29.77 27.85
CA ILE A 127 -19.94 -29.91 27.23
C ILE A 127 -19.49 -28.55 26.73
N TYR A 128 -18.28 -28.16 27.11
CA TYR A 128 -17.63 -26.97 26.59
C TYR A 128 -16.44 -27.35 25.71
N LEU A 129 -16.36 -26.75 24.53
CA LEU A 129 -15.20 -26.82 23.65
C LEU A 129 -14.28 -25.63 23.91
N ARG A 130 -12.99 -25.86 23.76
CA ARG A 130 -12.01 -24.77 23.64
C ARG A 130 -12.38 -23.90 22.44
N ASN A 131 -12.35 -22.57 22.62
CA ASN A 131 -12.69 -21.65 21.54
C ASN A 131 -11.73 -21.82 20.34
N PRO A 132 -12.22 -22.15 19.13
CA PRO A 132 -11.37 -22.46 17.96
C PRO A 132 -10.57 -21.25 17.44
N LEU A 133 -10.91 -20.03 17.85
CA LEU A 133 -10.10 -18.83 17.53
C LEU A 133 -8.65 -18.94 18.01
N THR A 134 -8.43 -19.72 19.06
CA THR A 134 -7.11 -19.96 19.63
C THR A 134 -6.17 -20.71 18.70
N ASP A 135 -6.69 -21.53 17.79
CA ASP A 135 -5.89 -22.22 16.76
C ASP A 135 -5.39 -21.26 15.68
N ARG A 136 -6.00 -20.08 15.59
CA ARG A 136 -5.61 -19.03 14.65
C ARG A 136 -4.52 -18.10 15.17
N ILE A 137 -4.07 -18.25 16.42
CA ILE A 137 -3.04 -17.37 17.02
C ILE A 137 -1.77 -17.32 16.15
N PRO A 138 -1.19 -18.44 15.67
CA PRO A 138 0.01 -18.39 14.84
C PRO A 138 -0.21 -17.61 13.55
N ALA A 139 -1.33 -17.87 12.86
CA ALA A 139 -1.68 -17.18 11.63
C ALA A 139 -1.90 -15.67 11.86
N ARG A 140 -2.59 -15.26 12.93
CA ARG A 140 -2.78 -13.84 13.27
C ARG A 140 -1.48 -13.13 13.60
N ARG A 141 -0.55 -13.83 14.25
CA ARG A 141 0.78 -13.31 14.54
C ARG A 141 1.57 -13.10 13.24
N GLN A 142 1.59 -14.10 12.36
CA GLN A 142 2.27 -14.00 11.07
C GLN A 142 1.72 -12.85 10.23
N HIS A 143 0.39 -12.69 10.15
CA HIS A 143 -0.23 -11.56 9.44
C HIS A 143 0.28 -10.20 9.95
N LEU A 144 0.40 -10.03 11.27
CA LEU A 144 0.95 -8.81 11.85
C LEU A 144 2.43 -8.61 11.46
N GLU A 145 3.23 -9.67 11.52
CA GLU A 145 4.65 -9.65 11.15
C GLU A 145 4.83 -9.30 9.66
N ASP A 146 4.00 -9.84 8.77
CA ASP A 146 4.00 -9.55 7.34
C ASP A 146 3.73 -8.07 7.04
N TRP A 147 2.75 -7.45 7.72
CA TRP A 147 2.46 -6.03 7.56
C TRP A 147 3.57 -5.13 8.12
N ILE A 148 4.21 -5.53 9.23
CA ILE A 148 5.37 -4.81 9.77
C ILE A 148 6.54 -4.88 8.79
N ALA A 149 6.79 -6.04 8.18
CA ALA A 149 7.81 -6.21 7.16
C ALA A 149 7.52 -5.30 5.95
N LEU A 150 6.28 -5.28 5.48
CA LEU A 150 5.87 -4.40 4.38
C LEU A 150 6.11 -2.92 4.68
N MET A 151 5.85 -2.47 5.91
CA MET A 151 6.13 -1.10 6.35
C MET A 151 7.63 -0.79 6.25
N ALA A 152 8.48 -1.68 6.78
CA ALA A 152 9.93 -1.50 6.71
C ALA A 152 10.44 -1.46 5.25
N PHE A 153 9.91 -2.33 4.37
CA PHE A 153 10.25 -2.32 2.95
C PHE A 153 9.77 -1.04 2.24
N ASN A 154 8.58 -0.56 2.57
CA ASN A 154 8.03 0.69 2.02
C ASN A 154 8.97 1.87 2.30
N HIS A 155 9.44 2.00 3.54
CA HIS A 155 10.42 3.01 3.93
C HIS A 155 11.74 2.89 3.16
N LEU A 156 12.30 1.68 3.04
CA LEU A 156 13.55 1.45 2.33
C LEU A 156 13.43 1.79 0.85
N PHE A 157 12.34 1.37 0.21
CA PHE A 157 12.08 1.59 -1.21
C PHE A 157 11.83 3.07 -1.50
N ALA A 158 11.07 3.77 -0.63
CA ALA A 158 10.89 5.22 -0.72
C ALA A 158 12.23 5.97 -0.61
N GLY A 159 13.11 5.51 0.28
CA GLY A 159 14.49 6.01 0.40
C GLY A 159 15.27 5.83 -0.91
N ALA A 160 15.31 4.61 -1.42
CA ALA A 160 16.05 4.25 -2.64
C ALA A 160 15.56 5.04 -3.86
N GLU A 161 14.25 5.16 -4.04
CA GLU A 161 13.67 5.89 -5.16
C GLU A 161 13.95 7.41 -5.06
N ALA A 162 13.96 7.99 -3.85
CA ALA A 162 14.41 9.37 -3.61
C ALA A 162 15.91 9.60 -3.87
N PHE A 163 16.75 8.62 -3.53
CA PHE A 163 18.17 8.66 -3.85
C PHE A 163 18.42 8.69 -5.36
N VAL A 164 17.72 7.81 -6.11
CA VAL A 164 17.81 7.72 -7.56
C VAL A 164 17.25 8.99 -8.21
N ALA A 165 16.10 9.49 -7.75
CA ALA A 165 15.48 10.71 -8.26
C ALA A 165 16.39 11.94 -8.10
N ALA A 166 17.14 12.03 -7.00
CA ALA A 166 18.10 13.10 -6.79
C ALA A 166 19.36 12.97 -7.67
N HIS A 167 19.81 11.75 -7.99
CA HIS A 167 20.92 11.52 -8.93
C HIS A 167 20.57 11.83 -10.37
N LEU A 168 19.32 11.60 -10.76
CA LEU A 168 18.84 11.81 -12.12
C LEU A 168 18.19 13.19 -12.32
N TYR A 169 18.34 14.11 -11.36
CA TYR A 169 17.62 15.38 -11.36
C TYR A 169 18.02 16.30 -12.52
N ASP A 170 19.28 16.23 -12.93
CA ASP A 170 19.89 17.02 -14.00
C ASP A 170 19.90 16.29 -15.35
N VAL A 171 19.41 15.05 -15.42
CA VAL A 171 19.37 14.27 -16.66
C VAL A 171 18.31 14.85 -17.60
N PRO A 172 18.67 15.32 -18.82
CA PRO A 172 17.75 15.91 -19.77
C PRO A 172 16.98 14.80 -20.53
N ALA A 173 16.24 13.97 -19.80
CA ALA A 173 15.36 12.98 -20.39
C ALA A 173 13.98 13.59 -20.62
N ARG A 174 13.58 13.77 -21.89
CA ARG A 174 12.19 14.10 -22.23
C ARG A 174 11.43 12.80 -22.45
N VAL A 175 10.55 12.46 -21.52
CA VAL A 175 9.62 11.34 -21.67
C VAL A 175 8.31 11.91 -22.17
N SER A 176 7.89 11.49 -23.37
CA SER A 176 6.65 11.90 -24.01
C SER A 176 5.71 10.70 -24.11
N LEU A 177 4.49 10.85 -23.61
CA LEU A 177 3.40 9.93 -23.86
C LEU A 177 2.77 10.32 -25.19
N LEU A 178 2.99 9.48 -26.21
CA LEU A 178 2.40 9.66 -27.53
C LEU A 178 1.20 8.72 -27.63
N ARG A 179 0.05 9.25 -28.03
CA ARG A 179 -1.08 8.41 -28.41
C ARG A 179 -0.78 7.82 -29.79
N ALA A 180 -0.45 6.53 -29.84
CA ALA A 180 -0.15 5.83 -31.08
C ALA A 180 -1.40 5.09 -31.54
N GLY A 181 -2.18 5.70 -32.44
CA GLY A 181 -3.35 5.09 -33.09
C GLY A 181 -4.39 4.54 -32.10
N ASN A 182 -4.25 3.27 -31.75
CA ASN A 182 -5.11 2.49 -30.85
C ASN A 182 -4.50 2.20 -29.47
N GLY A 183 -3.33 2.75 -29.12
CA GLY A 183 -2.64 2.51 -27.86
C GLY A 183 -1.86 3.71 -27.30
N VAL A 184 -1.30 3.54 -26.10
CA VAL A 184 -0.37 4.50 -25.47
C VAL A 184 1.05 4.05 -25.78
N ALA A 185 1.82 4.89 -26.44
CA ALA A 185 3.25 4.69 -26.67
C ALA A 185 4.06 5.60 -25.75
N ILE A 186 5.05 5.04 -25.07
CA ILE A 186 6.00 5.79 -24.25
C ILE A 186 7.27 5.98 -25.09
N ALA A 187 7.60 7.23 -25.43
CA ALA A 187 8.85 7.56 -26.10
C ALA A 187 9.74 8.36 -25.15
N ALA A 188 10.97 7.88 -24.93
CA ALA A 188 11.99 8.62 -24.23
C ALA A 188 13.02 9.13 -25.23
N ARG A 189 13.27 10.44 -25.24
CA ARG A 189 14.33 11.05 -26.03
C ARG A 189 15.41 11.58 -25.10
N PHE A 190 16.62 11.08 -25.31
CA PHE A 190 17.82 11.50 -24.61
C PHE A 190 18.61 12.42 -25.53
N ALA A 191 19.01 13.58 -25.02
CA ALA A 191 19.97 14.44 -25.69
C ALA A 191 21.35 14.13 -25.08
N TRP A 192 22.24 13.59 -25.89
CA TRP A 192 23.66 13.45 -25.61
C TRP A 192 24.45 14.29 -26.61
#